data_AF-A0A939Y8R9-F1
#
_entry.id   AF-A0A939Y8R9-F1
#
_cell.length_a   1.000
_cell.length_b   1.000
_cell.length_c   1.000
_cell.angle_alpha   90.00
_cell.angle_beta   90.00
_cell.angle_gamma   90.00
#
_symmetry.space_group_name_H-M   'P 1'
#
loop_
_entity.id
_entity.type
_entity.pdbx_description
1 polymer ?
#
loop_
_entity_poly.entity_id
_entity_poly.type
_entity_poly.pdbx_seq_one_letter_code
_entity_poly.pdbx_strand_id
1 'polypeptide(L)'
;MKDLKDISLYIIDYLTGQISDEGKELLAQWVQESDVNRREFTRMREAWMGASIIERNYDGEMAFLRFKKHVLNRSNVTKSTWFIRNKANIHSVMSWAAAILLPILLTCTVVMYYNITNLHDGQMVASTAAGETSTIQLPDGTQVMLKESSQISYSSADFTRGKRNIEFQGAAYFYVASDASHPFTITTEKEQVRVLGTEFYLVSEKGSQKDVLSLDKGKVDFTDNKTGQVVHMQTGDELVYNTITGNTYCRARTEEEVKLAQENYRNTAVSRAVYAELEKIATDKEGICNIQLNVSKALKPGLYQVRVNPTRDMASFQPTENAERFSGGEGTIEHPYLISNARQMCNMKSALTPYKMTYFALTSDIDLQGIEWIPLNDKADEYSLWVTLDGRGHVIRNLTTTRSCYFGSFFGVLCGVCRNVGFENVNIYCNGYGAGAIAGYLGHSAYTQASVVEDCYATGRVCGQSYAGGLIGNIGSKSVLNRCYSDVDVSSISSYAGGLIGKVRAPFVMEGCYSTGNVTGQYAGGIVAGGQKKGTPHSRIHDVTAINRSVNGSRQSYAVMPIIDGDTLSHVAHSSNIYLNGKRMNQGLSEKEVKERLNTLRHTWYGSKVTLPAE
;
A
#
# COMPACT_ATOMS: atom_id res chain seq x y z
N MET A 1 -32.22 -1.87 -34.12
CA MET A 1 -32.58 -2.27 -32.74
C MET A 1 -32.04 -1.22 -31.78
N LYS A 2 -32.73 -0.91 -30.68
CA LYS A 2 -32.28 0.10 -29.70
C LYS A 2 -30.87 -0.27 -29.25
N ASP A 3 -29.90 0.63 -29.43
CA ASP A 3 -28.64 0.58 -28.70
C ASP A 3 -28.97 0.51 -27.21
N LEU A 4 -28.89 -0.68 -26.62
CA LEU A 4 -28.97 -0.87 -25.17
C LEU A 4 -27.70 -0.28 -24.58
N LYS A 5 -27.66 1.06 -24.47
CA LYS A 5 -26.53 1.84 -23.92
C LYS A 5 -26.06 1.34 -22.55
N ASP A 6 -26.91 0.58 -21.87
CA ASP A 6 -26.68 0.08 -20.52
C ASP A 6 -26.93 -1.42 -20.34
N ILE A 7 -26.57 -2.26 -21.31
CA ILE A 7 -26.75 -3.71 -21.18
C ILE A 7 -26.16 -4.30 -19.88
N SER A 8 -24.99 -3.82 -19.42
CA SER A 8 -24.40 -4.27 -18.17
C SER A 8 -25.31 -4.03 -16.97
N LEU A 9 -26.12 -2.95 -16.96
CA LEU A 9 -27.10 -2.69 -15.91
C LEU A 9 -28.27 -3.67 -15.97
N TYR A 10 -28.72 -4.07 -17.16
CA TYR A 10 -29.71 -5.15 -17.31
C TYR A 10 -29.16 -6.50 -16.82
N ILE A 11 -27.90 -6.81 -17.15
CA ILE A 11 -27.24 -8.02 -16.65
C ILE A 11 -27.15 -7.97 -15.12
N ILE A 12 -26.78 -6.83 -14.54
CA ILE A 12 -26.74 -6.63 -13.08
C ILE A 12 -28.12 -6.83 -12.47
N ASP A 13 -29.17 -6.16 -13.00
CA ASP A 13 -30.53 -6.29 -12.48
C ASP A 13 -31.04 -7.73 -12.58
N TYR A 14 -30.63 -8.46 -13.62
CA TYR A 14 -30.93 -9.88 -13.76
C TYR A 14 -30.26 -10.72 -12.68
N LEU A 15 -28.97 -10.46 -12.41
CA LEU A 15 -28.18 -11.20 -11.42
C LEU A 15 -28.58 -10.86 -9.97
N THR A 16 -29.05 -9.64 -9.71
CA THR A 16 -29.56 -9.21 -8.40
C THR A 16 -31.05 -9.52 -8.19
N GLY A 17 -31.75 -10.02 -9.22
CA GLY A 17 -33.18 -10.32 -9.15
C GLY A 17 -34.09 -9.09 -9.21
N GLN A 18 -33.57 -7.93 -9.60
CA GLN A 18 -34.28 -6.65 -9.66
C GLN A 18 -34.80 -6.29 -11.07
N ILE A 19 -34.54 -7.14 -12.08
CA ILE A 19 -34.93 -6.89 -13.46
C ILE A 19 -36.45 -7.00 -13.68
N SER A 20 -37.02 -6.05 -14.44
CA SER A 20 -38.42 -6.10 -14.88
C SER A 20 -38.65 -7.16 -15.96
N ASP A 21 -39.89 -7.59 -16.16
CA ASP A 21 -40.20 -8.61 -17.19
C ASP A 21 -39.89 -8.13 -18.62
N GLU A 22 -40.19 -6.86 -18.93
CA GLU A 22 -39.75 -6.21 -20.19
C GLU A 22 -38.21 -6.20 -20.29
N GLY A 23 -37.51 -5.97 -19.18
CA GLY A 23 -36.05 -6.02 -19.14
C GLY A 23 -35.48 -7.41 -19.36
N LYS A 24 -36.13 -8.46 -18.86
CA LYS A 24 -35.73 -9.86 -19.11
C LYS A 24 -35.84 -10.21 -20.59
N GLU A 25 -36.91 -9.81 -21.25
CA GLU A 25 -37.10 -10.03 -22.69
C GLU A 25 -36.04 -9.30 -23.52
N LEU A 26 -35.75 -8.03 -23.19
CA LEU A 26 -34.70 -7.25 -23.86
C LEU A 26 -33.31 -7.87 -23.66
N LEU A 27 -33.00 -8.32 -22.44
CA LEU A 27 -31.73 -8.99 -22.14
C LEU A 27 -31.62 -10.31 -22.90
N ALA A 28 -32.69 -11.12 -22.92
CA ALA A 28 -32.72 -12.39 -23.65
C ALA A 28 -32.50 -12.19 -25.16
N GLN A 29 -33.15 -11.18 -25.76
CA GLN A 29 -32.95 -10.81 -27.17
C GLN A 29 -31.50 -10.41 -27.44
N TRP A 30 -30.92 -9.56 -26.58
CA TRP A 30 -29.54 -9.11 -26.73
C TRP A 30 -28.52 -10.27 -26.60
N VAL A 31 -28.73 -11.19 -25.65
CA VAL A 31 -27.87 -12.38 -25.48
C VAL A 31 -27.90 -13.27 -26.72
N GLN A 32 -29.04 -13.36 -27.40
CA GLN A 32 -29.19 -14.16 -28.62
C GLN A 32 -28.65 -13.48 -29.88
N GLU A 33 -28.48 -12.15 -29.86
CA GLU A 33 -28.08 -11.35 -31.03
C GLU A 33 -26.64 -11.63 -31.51
N SER A 34 -25.71 -11.99 -30.62
CA SER A 34 -24.35 -12.36 -31.03
C SER A 34 -23.60 -13.25 -30.03
N ASP A 35 -22.60 -13.98 -30.50
CA ASP A 35 -21.69 -14.77 -29.65
C ASP A 35 -20.83 -13.89 -28.72
N VAL A 36 -20.59 -12.63 -29.09
CA VAL A 36 -19.90 -11.67 -28.22
C VAL A 36 -20.79 -11.31 -27.03
N ASN A 37 -22.07 -11.02 -27.25
CA ASN A 37 -23.03 -10.72 -26.20
C ASN A 37 -23.24 -11.93 -25.27
N ARG A 38 -23.37 -13.13 -25.85
CA ARG A 38 -23.48 -14.37 -25.10
C ARG A 38 -22.26 -14.60 -24.21
N ARG A 39 -21.05 -14.37 -24.72
CA ARG A 39 -19.80 -14.48 -23.92
C ARG A 39 -19.72 -13.43 -22.81
N GLU A 40 -20.14 -12.20 -23.07
CA GLU A 40 -20.14 -11.14 -22.05
C GLU A 40 -21.15 -11.42 -20.93
N PHE A 41 -22.39 -11.81 -21.28
CA PHE A 41 -23.39 -12.26 -20.30
C PHE A 41 -22.89 -13.47 -19.51
N THR A 42 -22.37 -14.47 -20.21
CA THR A 42 -21.86 -15.70 -19.60
C THR A 42 -20.71 -15.38 -18.66
N ARG A 43 -19.76 -14.52 -19.04
CA ARG A 43 -18.66 -14.08 -18.19
C ARG A 43 -19.12 -13.31 -16.95
N MET A 44 -20.08 -12.38 -17.09
CA MET A 44 -20.62 -11.63 -15.94
C MET A 44 -21.41 -12.56 -15.01
N ARG A 45 -22.23 -13.43 -15.60
CA ARG A 45 -22.98 -14.46 -14.88
C ARG A 45 -22.04 -15.47 -14.21
N GLU A 46 -20.95 -15.88 -14.84
CA GLU A 46 -19.95 -16.81 -14.30
C GLU A 46 -19.09 -16.14 -13.23
N ALA A 47 -18.72 -14.87 -13.38
CA ALA A 47 -18.08 -14.11 -12.30
C ALA A 47 -19.01 -13.99 -11.07
N TRP A 48 -20.31 -13.89 -11.31
CA TRP A 48 -21.37 -13.89 -10.29
C TRP A 48 -21.73 -15.30 -9.77
N MET A 49 -21.66 -16.35 -10.59
CA MET A 49 -22.06 -17.72 -10.25
C MET A 49 -20.89 -18.56 -9.72
N GLY A 50 -19.67 -18.35 -10.21
CA GLY A 50 -18.45 -18.82 -9.55
C GLY A 50 -18.31 -18.29 -8.12
N ALA A 51 -19.19 -17.35 -7.73
CA ALA A 51 -19.43 -16.94 -6.36
C ALA A 51 -20.38 -17.76 -5.51
N SER A 52 -21.31 -18.46 -6.17
CA SER A 52 -22.32 -19.29 -5.52
C SER A 52 -22.06 -20.79 -5.68
N ILE A 53 -21.18 -21.20 -6.60
CA ILE A 53 -20.85 -22.61 -6.90
C ILE A 53 -19.82 -23.21 -5.90
N ILE A 54 -19.09 -22.40 -5.13
CA ILE A 54 -18.30 -22.93 -4.01
C ILE A 54 -19.25 -23.13 -2.83
N GLU A 55 -19.57 -24.40 -2.53
CA GLU A 55 -20.43 -24.80 -1.42
C GLU A 55 -20.07 -24.09 -0.10
N ARG A 56 -21.07 -23.33 0.37
CA ARG A 56 -21.46 -23.03 1.75
C ARG A 56 -20.46 -23.41 2.86
N ASN A 57 -19.63 -22.45 3.23
CA ASN A 57 -19.21 -22.23 4.62
C ASN A 57 -19.05 -20.73 4.93
N TYR A 58 -19.85 -19.87 4.28
CA TYR A 58 -19.94 -18.47 4.70
C TYR A 58 -20.78 -18.38 5.97
N ASP A 59 -20.09 -18.21 7.10
CA ASP A 59 -20.70 -17.90 8.39
C ASP A 59 -20.88 -16.38 8.52
N GLY A 60 -21.99 -15.89 7.96
CA GLY A 60 -22.38 -14.48 8.08
C GLY A 60 -22.49 -14.02 9.54
N GLU A 61 -22.71 -14.93 10.50
CA GLU A 61 -22.82 -14.61 11.92
C GLU A 61 -21.47 -14.34 12.52
N MET A 62 -20.46 -15.13 12.18
CA MET A 62 -19.09 -14.82 12.57
C MET A 62 -18.56 -13.53 11.93
N ALA A 63 -18.92 -13.23 10.67
CA ALA A 63 -18.56 -11.96 10.03
C ALA A 63 -19.22 -10.76 10.75
N PHE A 64 -20.53 -10.85 11.05
CA PHE A 64 -21.26 -9.82 11.79
C PHE A 64 -20.82 -9.71 13.27
N LEU A 65 -20.44 -10.80 13.93
CA LEU A 65 -19.94 -10.77 15.31
C LEU A 65 -18.56 -10.10 15.38
N ARG A 66 -17.66 -10.35 14.41
CA ARG A 66 -16.39 -9.62 14.28
C ARG A 66 -16.61 -8.12 14.09
N PHE A 67 -17.58 -7.76 13.23
CA PHE A 67 -18.05 -6.39 13.04
C PHE A 67 -18.55 -5.75 14.35
N LYS A 68 -19.52 -6.39 15.02
CA LYS A 68 -20.14 -5.89 16.24
C LYS A 68 -19.08 -5.69 17.34
N LYS A 69 -18.11 -6.59 17.44
CA LYS A 69 -16.97 -6.46 18.37
C LYS A 69 -16.14 -5.20 18.08
N HIS A 70 -15.83 -4.89 16.82
CA HIS A 70 -15.06 -3.70 16.44
C HIS A 70 -15.82 -2.39 16.72
N VAL A 71 -17.09 -2.29 16.30
CA VAL A 71 -17.91 -1.08 16.50
C VAL A 71 -18.18 -0.82 17.98
N LEU A 72 -18.46 -1.86 18.77
CA LEU A 72 -18.72 -1.71 20.20
C LEU A 72 -17.45 -1.45 21.02
N ASN A 73 -16.30 -2.05 20.69
CA ASN A 73 -15.07 -1.83 21.47
C ASN A 73 -14.51 -0.40 21.34
N ARG A 74 -14.76 0.31 20.24
CA ARG A 74 -14.41 1.74 20.12
C ARG A 74 -15.34 2.67 20.93
N SER A 75 -16.55 2.24 21.29
CA SER A 75 -17.48 3.05 22.10
C SER A 75 -17.01 3.25 23.56
N ASN A 76 -16.05 2.46 24.03
CA ASN A 76 -15.42 2.62 25.34
C ASN A 76 -14.23 3.60 25.36
N VAL A 77 -13.82 4.17 24.22
CA VAL A 77 -12.64 5.06 24.11
C VAL A 77 -12.98 6.56 24.17
N THR A 78 -14.25 6.95 24.35
CA THR A 78 -14.60 8.37 24.55
C THR A 78 -15.52 8.58 25.76
N LYS A 79 -14.94 8.50 26.94
CA LYS A 79 -15.35 9.34 28.08
C LYS A 79 -14.29 10.41 28.33
N SER A 80 -14.23 11.39 27.43
CA SER A 80 -13.75 12.73 27.78
C SER A 80 -14.96 13.64 27.70
N THR A 81 -15.59 13.82 28.85
CA THR A 81 -16.80 14.61 29.04
C THR A 81 -16.47 16.07 29.10
N TRP A 82 -16.84 16.84 28.07
CA TRP A 82 -17.22 18.24 28.27
C TRP A 82 -18.10 18.74 27.12
N PHE A 83 -19.42 18.67 27.29
CA PHE A 83 -20.34 19.57 26.58
C PHE A 83 -21.15 20.39 27.60
N ILE A 84 -20.89 21.70 27.58
CA ILE A 84 -21.80 22.86 27.63
C ILE A 84 -22.71 23.02 28.86
N ARG A 85 -22.56 24.17 29.53
CA ARG A 85 -23.72 24.95 29.98
C ARG A 85 -23.50 26.48 29.98
N ASN A 86 -24.51 27.16 29.46
CA ASN A 86 -24.92 28.57 29.61
C ASN A 86 -24.34 29.67 28.71
N LYS A 87 -25.25 30.20 27.87
CA LYS A 87 -25.35 31.61 27.49
C LYS A 87 -25.72 32.44 28.72
N ALA A 88 -24.84 33.37 29.13
CA ALA A 88 -25.16 34.74 29.55
C ALA A 88 -23.85 35.47 29.91
N ASN A 89 -23.66 36.68 29.34
CA ASN A 89 -22.68 37.72 29.71
C ASN A 89 -21.17 37.41 29.52
N ILE A 90 -20.68 37.57 28.28
CA ILE A 90 -19.26 37.41 27.91
C ILE A 90 -18.45 38.73 27.88
N HIS A 91 -19.06 39.90 28.04
CA HIS A 91 -18.35 41.17 27.83
C HIS A 91 -17.54 41.70 29.04
N SER A 92 -17.61 41.11 30.23
CA SER A 92 -16.84 41.60 31.40
C SER A 92 -15.54 40.84 31.71
N VAL A 93 -15.30 39.68 31.08
CA VAL A 93 -14.12 38.84 31.36
C VAL A 93 -12.96 39.10 30.39
N MET A 94 -13.20 39.76 29.26
CA MET A 94 -12.15 40.08 28.28
C MET A 94 -11.10 41.08 28.78
N SER A 95 -11.40 41.89 29.80
CA SER A 95 -10.43 42.88 30.33
C SER A 95 -9.40 42.28 31.28
N TRP A 96 -9.66 41.13 31.90
CA TRP A 96 -8.73 40.49 32.85
C TRP A 96 -7.82 39.46 32.17
N ALA A 97 -8.26 38.86 31.05
CA ALA A 97 -7.50 37.85 30.33
C ALA A 97 -6.22 38.42 29.66
N ALA A 98 -6.26 39.66 29.16
CA ALA A 98 -5.10 40.30 28.52
C ALA A 98 -3.93 40.55 29.50
N ALA A 99 -4.23 40.85 30.77
CA ALA A 99 -3.23 41.15 31.80
C ALA A 99 -2.41 39.91 32.24
N ILE A 100 -2.96 38.71 32.06
CA ILE A 100 -2.30 37.43 32.41
C ILE A 100 -1.68 36.76 31.17
N LEU A 101 -2.33 36.87 30.01
CA LEU A 101 -1.86 36.24 28.78
C LEU A 101 -0.62 36.91 28.19
N LEU A 102 -0.47 38.24 28.29
CA LEU A 102 0.70 38.93 27.74
C LEU A 102 2.02 38.55 28.43
N PRO A 103 2.11 38.50 29.77
CA PRO A 103 3.32 38.01 30.46
C PRO A 103 3.61 36.53 30.17
N ILE A 104 2.58 35.69 30.07
CA ILE A 104 2.74 34.26 29.75
C ILE A 104 3.22 34.09 28.31
N LEU A 105 2.72 34.89 27.37
CA LEU A 105 3.17 34.83 25.98
C LEU A 105 4.62 35.32 25.84
N LEU A 106 5.01 36.36 26.59
CA LEU A 106 6.38 36.88 26.62
C LEU A 106 7.35 35.90 27.27
N THR A 107 6.97 35.29 28.38
CA THR A 107 7.78 34.25 29.04
C THR A 107 7.87 32.99 28.18
N CYS A 108 6.78 32.55 27.55
CA CYS A 108 6.81 31.44 26.59
C CYS A 108 7.66 31.76 25.35
N THR A 109 7.65 32.99 24.82
CA THR A 109 8.51 33.36 23.69
C THR A 109 9.97 33.47 24.08
N VAL A 110 10.29 33.97 25.29
CA VAL A 110 11.65 33.96 25.81
C VAL A 110 12.14 32.53 26.08
N VAL A 111 11.32 31.69 26.71
CA VAL A 111 11.63 30.26 26.94
C VAL A 111 11.75 29.52 25.61
N MET A 112 10.90 29.79 24.63
CA MET A 112 10.99 29.20 23.30
C MET A 112 12.22 29.70 22.53
N TYR A 113 12.60 30.97 22.68
CA TYR A 113 13.84 31.51 22.15
C TYR A 113 15.08 30.87 22.78
N TYR A 114 15.09 30.69 24.12
CA TYR A 114 16.13 29.95 24.83
C TYR A 114 16.14 28.45 24.46
N ASN A 115 14.99 27.83 24.21
CA ASN A 115 14.92 26.43 23.79
C ASN A 115 15.32 26.25 22.32
N ILE A 116 15.05 27.23 21.46
CA ILE A 116 15.50 27.24 20.05
C ILE A 116 17.01 27.45 19.96
N THR A 117 17.60 28.29 20.83
CA THR A 117 19.05 28.51 20.86
C THR A 117 19.82 27.40 21.60
N ASN A 118 19.16 26.60 22.44
CA ASN A 118 19.76 25.46 23.18
C ASN A 118 19.37 24.07 22.64
N LEU A 119 18.82 23.97 21.42
CA LEU A 119 18.65 22.68 20.74
C LEU A 119 20.03 22.08 20.50
N HIS A 120 20.37 21.06 21.29
CA HIS A 120 21.57 20.27 21.14
C HIS A 120 21.65 19.71 19.72
N ASP A 121 22.87 19.73 19.18
CA ASP A 121 23.36 19.04 17.99
C ASP A 121 22.68 17.67 17.79
N GLY A 122 21.63 17.64 16.98
CA GLY A 122 21.00 16.39 16.59
C GLY A 122 21.92 15.65 15.62
N GLN A 123 22.62 14.64 16.12
CA GLN A 123 23.36 13.71 15.27
C GLN A 123 22.35 12.97 14.37
N MET A 124 22.39 13.23 13.07
CA MET A 124 21.60 12.52 12.08
C MET A 124 22.19 11.14 11.89
N VAL A 125 21.37 10.10 11.87
CA VAL A 125 21.79 8.71 11.65
C VAL A 125 20.93 8.13 10.54
N ALA A 126 21.56 7.57 9.52
CA ALA A 126 20.91 6.76 8.50
C ALA A 126 21.53 5.36 8.49
N SER A 127 20.69 4.33 8.36
CA SER A 127 21.12 2.93 8.37
C SER A 127 20.30 2.09 7.41
N THR A 128 20.89 1.01 6.90
CA THR A 128 20.26 0.01 6.02
C THR A 128 20.24 -1.36 6.68
N ALA A 129 19.15 -2.11 6.51
CA ALA A 129 19.05 -3.50 6.93
C ALA A 129 19.81 -4.46 5.97
N ALA A 130 19.86 -5.76 6.31
CA ALA A 130 20.39 -6.78 5.42
C ALA A 130 19.58 -6.84 4.11
N GLY A 131 20.25 -6.90 2.95
CA GLY A 131 19.62 -6.82 1.63
C GLY A 131 19.04 -5.46 1.22
N GLU A 132 19.14 -4.42 2.07
CA GLU A 132 18.64 -3.07 1.76
C GLU A 132 19.76 -2.18 1.20
N THR A 133 19.45 -1.34 0.23
CA THR A 133 20.33 -0.25 -0.23
C THR A 133 19.58 1.07 -0.18
N SER A 134 20.24 2.14 0.27
CA SER A 134 19.63 3.46 0.41
C SER A 134 20.57 4.55 -0.06
N THR A 135 20.05 5.54 -0.79
CA THR A 135 20.83 6.71 -1.21
C THR A 135 20.41 7.91 -0.39
N ILE A 136 21.35 8.51 0.32
CA ILE A 136 21.14 9.74 1.09
C ILE A 136 21.89 10.90 0.47
N GLN A 137 21.34 12.10 0.62
CA GLN A 137 22.00 13.35 0.23
C GLN A 137 22.33 14.15 1.49
N LEU A 138 23.59 14.52 1.67
CA LEU A 138 24.10 15.32 2.78
C LEU A 138 23.89 16.83 2.52
N PRO A 139 23.95 17.68 3.55
CA PRO A 139 23.68 19.12 3.40
C PRO A 139 24.60 19.88 2.43
N ASP A 140 25.81 19.37 2.17
CA ASP A 140 26.76 19.92 1.19
C ASP A 140 26.48 19.46 -0.25
N GLY A 141 25.44 18.64 -0.47
CA GLY A 141 25.09 18.07 -1.76
C GLY A 141 25.78 16.73 -2.07
N THR A 142 26.67 16.25 -1.19
CA THR A 142 27.30 14.92 -1.31
C THR A 142 26.23 13.83 -1.30
N GLN A 143 26.32 12.86 -2.21
CA GLN A 143 25.42 11.71 -2.26
C GLN A 143 26.13 10.46 -1.77
N VAL A 144 25.50 9.71 -0.88
CA VAL A 144 26.04 8.46 -0.31
C VAL A 144 25.06 7.34 -0.56
N MET A 145 25.47 6.34 -1.33
CA MET A 145 24.71 5.11 -1.55
C MET A 145 25.17 4.03 -0.58
N LEU A 146 24.42 3.87 0.51
CA LEU A 146 24.61 2.83 1.52
C LEU A 146 24.21 1.47 0.94
N LYS A 147 25.08 0.47 1.10
CA LYS A 147 24.79 -0.95 0.82
C LYS A 147 24.16 -1.59 2.06
N GLU A 148 23.94 -2.89 2.02
CA GLU A 148 23.31 -3.61 3.13
C GLU A 148 24.09 -3.48 4.45
N SER A 149 23.37 -3.56 5.57
CA SER A 149 23.95 -3.54 6.92
C SER A 149 24.94 -2.39 7.16
N SER A 150 24.64 -1.21 6.64
CA SER A 150 25.52 -0.04 6.69
C SER A 150 24.88 1.10 7.47
N GLN A 151 25.70 1.95 8.06
CA GLN A 151 25.29 3.07 8.89
C GLN A 151 26.19 4.28 8.64
N ILE A 152 25.57 5.45 8.58
CA ILE A 152 26.25 6.73 8.49
C ILE A 152 25.64 7.69 9.49
N SER A 153 26.48 8.51 10.12
CA SER A 153 26.05 9.53 11.06
C SER A 153 26.78 10.85 10.86
N TYR A 154 26.08 11.98 11.04
CA TYR A 154 26.65 13.31 10.84
C TYR A 154 25.85 14.39 11.61
N SER A 155 26.48 15.52 11.96
CA SER A 155 25.78 16.70 12.48
C SER A 155 25.41 17.65 11.34
N SER A 156 24.12 17.99 11.20
CA SER A 156 23.70 19.02 10.25
C SER A 156 24.25 20.41 10.60
N ALA A 157 24.51 20.69 11.88
CA ALA A 157 25.07 21.97 12.32
C ALA A 157 26.55 22.10 11.93
N ASP A 158 27.32 21.01 12.01
CA ASP A 158 28.72 21.00 11.59
C ASP A 158 28.86 21.29 10.09
N PHE A 159 28.01 20.69 9.25
CA PHE A 159 27.97 20.99 7.81
C PHE A 159 27.63 22.46 7.55
N THR A 160 26.70 23.03 8.32
CA THR A 160 26.33 24.46 8.22
C THR A 160 27.48 25.39 8.65
N ARG A 161 28.38 24.92 9.53
CA ARG A 161 29.58 25.63 10.00
C ARG A 161 30.82 25.36 9.13
N GLY A 162 30.67 24.68 7.99
CA GLY A 162 31.77 24.37 7.06
C GLY A 162 32.63 23.16 7.47
N LYS A 163 32.19 22.37 8.45
CA LYS A 163 32.85 21.11 8.83
C LYS A 163 32.11 19.92 8.22
N ARG A 164 32.76 19.23 7.28
CA ARG A 164 32.16 18.12 6.55
C ARG A 164 32.62 16.77 7.12
N ASN A 165 32.22 16.49 8.35
CA ASN A 165 32.63 15.28 9.07
C ASN A 165 31.47 14.30 9.18
N ILE A 166 31.73 13.03 8.89
CA ILE A 166 30.78 11.93 9.06
C ILE A 166 31.43 10.76 9.81
N GLU A 167 30.61 10.00 10.51
CA GLU A 167 30.94 8.67 11.03
C GLU A 167 30.31 7.61 10.12
N PHE A 168 31.05 6.55 9.80
CA PHE A 168 30.60 5.53 8.85
C PHE A 168 30.98 4.11 9.28
N GLN A 169 30.08 3.16 9.00
CA GLN A 169 30.26 1.73 9.18
C GLN A 169 29.48 0.96 8.09
N GLY A 170 30.04 -0.13 7.58
CA GLY A 170 29.45 -0.96 6.52
C GLY A 170 30.07 -0.71 5.16
N ALA A 171 29.29 -0.77 4.09
CA ALA A 171 29.73 -0.59 2.72
C ALA A 171 28.93 0.50 2.01
N ALA A 172 29.59 1.43 1.33
CA ALA A 172 28.90 2.52 0.63
C ALA A 172 29.73 3.09 -0.52
N TYR A 173 29.00 3.62 -1.51
CA TYR A 173 29.58 4.41 -2.58
C TYR A 173 29.35 5.90 -2.32
N PHE A 174 30.40 6.71 -2.40
CA PHE A 174 30.40 8.14 -2.09
C PHE A 174 30.60 8.97 -3.35
N TYR A 175 29.70 9.92 -3.58
CA TYR A 175 29.80 10.99 -4.58
C TYR A 175 29.99 12.32 -3.84
N VAL A 176 31.23 12.64 -3.49
CA VAL A 176 31.54 13.80 -2.63
C VAL A 176 31.59 15.08 -3.43
N ALA A 177 30.82 16.08 -3.00
CA ALA A 177 30.80 17.41 -3.61
C ALA A 177 32.19 18.07 -3.51
N SER A 178 32.66 18.63 -4.63
CA SER A 178 33.98 19.24 -4.72
C SER A 178 34.02 20.56 -3.95
N ASP A 179 34.82 20.61 -2.88
CA ASP A 179 35.14 21.81 -2.12
C ASP A 179 36.55 21.65 -1.52
N ALA A 180 37.51 22.33 -2.13
CA ALA A 180 38.91 22.31 -1.71
C ALA A 180 39.16 23.12 -0.42
N SER A 181 38.26 24.04 -0.07
CA SER A 181 38.40 24.89 1.12
C SER A 181 37.94 24.21 2.40
N HIS A 182 37.05 23.22 2.31
CA HIS A 182 36.55 22.49 3.47
C HIS A 182 36.66 20.99 3.23
N PRO A 183 37.70 20.26 3.66
CA PRO A 183 37.81 18.82 3.39
C PRO A 183 36.64 17.99 3.94
N PHE A 184 36.23 16.97 3.20
CA PHE A 184 35.25 15.97 3.64
C PHE A 184 35.97 14.82 4.33
N THR A 185 35.58 14.51 5.56
CA THR A 185 36.27 13.55 6.43
C THR A 185 35.31 12.45 6.88
N ILE A 186 35.62 11.22 6.52
CA ILE A 186 34.91 10.01 6.96
C ILE A 186 35.71 9.39 8.09
N THR A 187 35.08 9.22 9.24
CA THR A 187 35.68 8.53 10.39
C THR A 187 35.00 7.18 10.53
N THR A 188 35.78 6.09 10.48
CA THR A 188 35.31 4.75 10.87
C THR A 188 35.88 4.42 12.24
N GLU A 189 35.58 3.22 12.76
CA GLU A 189 36.13 2.75 14.03
C GLU A 189 37.67 2.72 14.02
N LYS A 190 38.31 2.49 12.86
CA LYS A 190 39.74 2.17 12.79
C LYS A 190 40.53 3.07 11.84
N GLU A 191 39.87 3.79 10.95
CA GLU A 191 40.54 4.63 9.96
C GLU A 191 39.81 5.96 9.75
N GLN A 192 40.51 6.87 9.08
CA GLN A 192 39.97 8.15 8.65
C GLN A 192 40.28 8.36 7.17
N VAL A 193 39.26 8.73 6.39
CA VAL A 193 39.38 8.99 4.96
C VAL A 193 39.07 10.46 4.70
N ARG A 194 40.04 11.22 4.19
CA ARG A 194 39.90 12.64 3.91
C ARG A 194 39.99 12.93 2.41
N VAL A 195 39.01 13.68 1.91
CA VAL A 195 38.85 13.95 0.47
C VAL A 195 38.39 15.38 0.21
N LEU A 196 38.59 15.88 -1.01
CA LEU A 196 38.19 17.25 -1.40
C LEU A 196 37.04 17.29 -2.40
N GLY A 197 36.69 16.15 -3.02
CA GLY A 197 35.76 16.07 -4.14
C GLY A 197 36.06 14.84 -4.97
N THR A 198 35.50 13.70 -4.57
CA THR A 198 35.94 12.38 -5.02
C THR A 198 34.76 11.44 -5.20
N GLU A 199 34.94 10.46 -6.08
CA GLU A 199 34.02 9.34 -6.25
C GLU A 199 34.77 8.06 -5.86
N PHE A 200 34.27 7.33 -4.85
CA PHE A 200 34.93 6.14 -4.35
C PHE A 200 33.96 5.19 -3.63
N TYR A 201 34.39 3.94 -3.49
CA TYR A 201 33.70 2.91 -2.74
C TYR A 201 34.49 2.56 -1.48
N LEU A 202 33.83 2.48 -0.33
CA LEU A 202 34.44 2.14 0.96
C LEU A 202 33.67 0.99 1.61
N VAL A 203 34.41 0.00 2.10
CA VAL A 203 33.93 -1.14 2.89
C VAL A 203 34.69 -1.17 4.21
N SER A 204 34.01 -0.86 5.31
CA SER A 204 34.51 -0.94 6.68
C SER A 204 33.42 -1.54 7.57
N GLU A 205 33.26 -2.86 7.49
CA GLU A 205 32.22 -3.60 8.21
C GLU A 205 32.62 -3.88 9.66
N LYS A 206 31.63 -3.88 10.56
CA LYS A 206 31.86 -4.16 11.98
C LYS A 206 32.44 -5.56 12.17
N GLY A 207 33.60 -5.64 12.84
CA GLY A 207 34.28 -6.92 13.07
C GLY A 207 35.00 -7.51 11.86
N SER A 208 35.02 -6.81 10.70
CA SER A 208 35.84 -7.23 9.56
C SER A 208 37.32 -7.14 9.90
N GLN A 209 38.08 -8.14 9.43
CA GLN A 209 39.54 -8.18 9.50
C GLN A 209 40.19 -7.41 8.34
N LYS A 210 39.38 -6.98 7.35
CA LYS A 210 39.83 -6.35 6.13
C LYS A 210 38.85 -5.26 5.70
N ASP A 211 39.38 -4.05 5.53
CA ASP A 211 38.66 -2.91 4.95
C ASP A 211 39.21 -2.62 3.56
N VAL A 212 38.35 -2.13 2.67
CA VAL A 212 38.69 -1.89 1.26
C VAL A 212 38.19 -0.52 0.83
N LEU A 213 39.09 0.25 0.23
CA LEU A 213 38.82 1.57 -0.34
C LEU A 213 39.21 1.57 -1.82
N SER A 214 38.25 1.81 -2.71
CA SER A 214 38.45 1.81 -4.16
C SER A 214 38.16 3.21 -4.72
N LEU A 215 39.19 3.90 -5.21
CA LEU A 215 39.11 5.28 -5.68
C LEU A 215 38.86 5.36 -7.18
N ASP A 216 37.69 5.81 -7.59
CA ASP A 216 37.29 5.88 -8.99
C ASP A 216 37.54 7.27 -9.60
N LYS A 217 37.54 8.33 -8.79
CA LYS A 217 37.87 9.69 -9.25
C LYS A 217 38.35 10.59 -8.11
N GLY A 218 39.42 11.35 -8.40
CA GLY A 218 39.98 12.38 -7.53
C GLY A 218 41.17 11.88 -6.70
N LYS A 219 41.31 12.38 -5.46
CA LYS A 219 42.43 12.10 -4.55
C LYS A 219 41.93 11.85 -3.14
N VAL A 220 42.49 10.84 -2.48
CA VAL A 220 42.09 10.45 -1.13
C VAL A 220 43.32 10.34 -0.23
N ASP A 221 43.24 10.92 0.95
CA ASP A 221 44.17 10.67 2.05
C ASP A 221 43.54 9.66 3.01
N PHE A 222 44.08 8.45 3.06
CA PHE A 222 43.70 7.41 4.01
C PHE A 222 44.62 7.47 5.23
N THR A 223 44.08 7.49 6.44
CA THR A 223 44.86 7.53 7.69
C THR A 223 44.43 6.39 8.61
N ASP A 224 45.38 5.58 9.05
CA ASP A 224 45.15 4.57 10.08
C ASP A 224 45.14 5.24 11.47
N ASN A 225 44.06 5.08 12.25
CA ASN A 225 43.93 5.71 13.56
C ASN A 225 44.87 5.09 14.62
N LYS A 226 45.35 3.86 14.43
CA LYS A 226 46.26 3.17 15.36
C LYS A 226 47.72 3.56 15.13
N THR A 227 48.15 3.59 13.88
CA THR A 227 49.57 3.82 13.51
C THR A 227 49.85 5.27 13.14
N GLY A 228 48.81 6.04 12.78
CA GLY A 228 48.95 7.39 12.22
C GLY A 228 49.50 7.40 10.79
N GLN A 229 49.66 6.24 10.15
CA GLN A 229 50.18 6.13 8.79
C GLN A 229 49.17 6.74 7.80
N VAL A 230 49.66 7.64 6.96
CA VAL A 230 48.88 8.26 5.89
C VAL A 230 49.27 7.64 4.55
N VAL A 231 48.28 7.20 3.78
CA VAL A 231 48.44 6.69 2.41
C VAL A 231 47.70 7.62 1.45
N HIS A 232 48.42 8.16 0.48
CA HIS A 232 47.84 9.02 -0.56
C HIS A 232 47.46 8.18 -1.78
N MET A 233 46.20 8.26 -2.18
CA MET A 233 45.65 7.50 -3.32
C MET A 233 45.34 8.42 -4.49
N GLN A 234 45.56 7.90 -5.70
CA GLN A 234 45.22 8.53 -6.97
C GLN A 234 44.08 7.77 -7.67
N THR A 235 43.48 8.42 -8.67
CA THR A 235 42.38 7.84 -9.44
C THR A 235 42.77 6.49 -10.03
N GLY A 236 41.95 5.47 -9.79
CA GLY A 236 42.20 4.09 -10.19
C GLY A 236 42.79 3.21 -9.08
N ASP A 237 43.28 3.79 -7.98
CA ASP A 237 43.86 3.02 -6.89
C ASP A 237 42.82 2.23 -6.09
N GLU A 238 43.27 1.12 -5.51
CA GLU A 238 42.56 0.29 -4.54
C GLU A 238 43.48 0.02 -3.36
N LEU A 239 43.00 0.37 -2.16
CA LEU A 239 43.66 0.16 -0.90
C LEU A 239 42.93 -0.94 -0.12
N VAL A 240 43.72 -1.88 0.38
CA VAL A 240 43.29 -2.96 1.27
C VAL A 240 43.97 -2.74 2.62
N TYR A 241 43.17 -2.56 3.66
CA TYR A 241 43.63 -2.35 5.03
C TYR A 241 43.34 -3.58 5.89
N ASN A 242 44.37 -4.16 6.50
CA ASN A 242 44.21 -5.22 7.49
C ASN A 242 43.96 -4.59 8.87
N THR A 243 42.75 -4.73 9.37
CA THR A 243 42.30 -4.02 10.58
C THR A 243 42.85 -4.61 11.88
N ILE A 244 43.42 -5.83 11.81
CA ILE A 244 44.10 -6.50 12.94
C ILE A 244 45.54 -6.00 13.05
N THR A 245 46.29 -6.05 11.94
CA THR A 245 47.73 -5.78 11.95
C THR A 245 48.09 -4.32 11.68
N GLY A 246 47.17 -3.53 11.12
CA GLY A 246 47.44 -2.17 10.66
C GLY A 246 48.16 -2.11 9.30
N ASN A 247 48.39 -3.26 8.64
CA ASN A 247 49.09 -3.27 7.35
C ASN A 247 48.17 -2.80 6.22
N THR A 248 48.65 -1.85 5.43
CA THR A 248 47.99 -1.36 4.21
C THR A 248 48.68 -1.90 2.96
N TYR A 249 47.89 -2.28 1.96
CA TYR A 249 48.35 -2.58 0.61
C TYR A 249 47.58 -1.72 -0.38
N CYS A 250 48.28 -0.90 -1.17
CA CYS A 250 47.68 -0.06 -2.20
C CYS A 250 48.20 -0.48 -3.58
N ARG A 251 47.31 -0.63 -4.57
CA ARG A 251 47.65 -0.94 -5.95
C ARG A 251 46.79 -0.14 -6.94
N ALA A 252 47.31 0.11 -8.13
CA ALA A 252 46.52 0.62 -9.24
C ALA A 252 45.65 -0.50 -9.86
N ARG A 253 44.39 -0.21 -10.16
CA ARG A 253 43.48 -1.09 -10.92
C ARG A 253 43.57 -0.80 -12.42
N THR A 254 43.36 -1.83 -13.23
CA THR A 254 43.21 -1.70 -14.68
C THR A 254 41.86 -1.05 -15.05
N GLU A 255 41.76 -0.46 -16.24
CA GLU A 255 40.51 0.16 -16.71
C GLU A 255 39.32 -0.83 -16.76
N GLU A 256 39.59 -2.11 -17.06
CA GLU A 256 38.58 -3.17 -17.06
C GLU A 256 38.08 -3.48 -15.64
N GLU A 257 39.00 -3.56 -14.66
CA GLU A 257 38.65 -3.75 -13.25
C GLU A 257 37.81 -2.57 -12.72
N VAL A 258 38.13 -1.34 -13.11
CA VAL A 258 37.35 -0.14 -12.73
C VAL A 258 35.95 -0.18 -13.32
N LYS A 259 35.80 -0.47 -14.62
CA LYS A 259 34.48 -0.57 -15.28
C LYS A 259 33.60 -1.67 -14.66
N LEU A 260 34.18 -2.85 -14.44
CA LEU A 260 33.46 -3.98 -13.83
C LEU A 260 33.04 -3.66 -12.39
N ALA A 261 33.92 -3.02 -11.62
CA ALA A 261 33.62 -2.59 -10.25
C ALA A 261 32.46 -1.58 -10.23
N GLN A 262 32.47 -0.58 -11.12
CA GLN A 262 31.41 0.41 -11.26
C GLN A 262 30.05 -0.20 -11.62
N GLU A 263 30.03 -1.21 -12.49
CA GLU A 263 28.81 -1.99 -12.78
C GLU A 263 28.33 -2.75 -11.54
N ASN A 264 29.23 -3.39 -10.79
CA ASN A 264 28.89 -4.13 -9.57
C ASN A 264 28.41 -3.23 -8.44
N TYR A 265 28.94 -2.01 -8.30
CA TYR A 265 28.48 -1.05 -7.29
C TYR A 265 27.06 -0.58 -7.59
N ARG A 266 26.74 -0.37 -8.88
CA ARG A 266 25.43 0.08 -9.39
C ARG A 266 24.38 -1.03 -9.44
N ASN A 267 24.79 -2.27 -9.66
CA ASN A 267 23.88 -3.41 -9.67
C ASN A 267 23.45 -3.75 -8.24
N THR A 268 22.15 -3.61 -7.98
CA THR A 268 21.51 -3.71 -6.66
C THR A 268 21.15 -5.14 -6.25
N ALA A 269 21.54 -6.14 -7.04
CA ALA A 269 21.36 -7.57 -6.75
C ALA A 269 22.64 -8.25 -7.23
N VAL A 270 23.48 -8.85 -6.37
CA VAL A 270 23.21 -10.08 -5.64
C VAL A 270 24.04 -10.03 -4.35
N SER A 271 23.37 -9.89 -3.20
CA SER A 271 24.00 -9.91 -1.88
C SER A 271 24.70 -11.26 -1.63
N ARG A 272 25.75 -11.23 -0.81
CA ARG A 272 26.43 -12.43 -0.27
C ARG A 272 25.45 -13.39 0.43
N ALA A 273 24.29 -12.88 0.85
CA ALA A 273 23.16 -13.66 1.35
C ALA A 273 22.61 -14.66 0.31
N VAL A 274 22.58 -14.33 -1.00
CA VAL A 274 22.16 -15.29 -2.03
C VAL A 274 23.21 -16.40 -2.19
N TYR A 275 24.50 -16.08 -2.02
CA TYR A 275 25.57 -17.09 -2.04
C TYR A 275 25.54 -18.00 -0.80
N ALA A 276 25.30 -17.45 0.39
CA ALA A 276 25.14 -18.23 1.62
C ALA A 276 23.87 -19.09 1.60
N GLU A 277 22.78 -18.59 0.99
CA GLU A 277 21.56 -19.37 0.76
C GLU A 277 21.81 -20.48 -0.28
N LEU A 278 22.57 -20.21 -1.34
CA LEU A 278 22.96 -21.22 -2.33
C LEU A 278 23.91 -22.28 -1.75
N GLU A 279 24.81 -21.93 -0.84
CA GLU A 279 25.65 -22.88 -0.09
C GLU A 279 24.81 -23.72 0.89
N LYS A 280 23.85 -23.10 1.60
CA LYS A 280 22.88 -23.82 2.44
C LYS A 280 22.02 -24.78 1.61
N ILE A 281 21.51 -24.32 0.47
CA ILE A 281 20.73 -25.15 -0.46
C ILE A 281 21.59 -26.29 -1.02
N ALA A 282 22.87 -26.06 -1.31
CA ALA A 282 23.78 -27.09 -1.79
C ALA A 282 24.11 -28.14 -0.70
N THR A 283 24.22 -27.72 0.56
CA THR A 283 24.57 -28.61 1.69
C THR A 283 23.34 -29.36 2.24
N ASP A 284 22.16 -28.74 2.26
CA ASP A 284 20.90 -29.39 2.68
C ASP A 284 20.31 -30.32 1.60
N LYS A 285 20.70 -30.17 0.32
CA LYS A 285 20.15 -30.96 -0.80
C LYS A 285 21.05 -32.04 -1.39
N GLU A 286 22.17 -32.39 -0.76
CA GLU A 286 22.91 -33.62 -1.13
C GLU A 286 22.01 -34.88 -1.04
N GLY A 287 20.88 -34.83 -0.34
CA GLY A 287 19.89 -35.91 -0.30
C GLY A 287 18.70 -35.80 -1.28
N ILE A 288 18.46 -34.67 -1.95
CA ILE A 288 17.17 -34.41 -2.64
C ILE A 288 17.31 -33.93 -4.10
N CYS A 289 18.50 -33.53 -4.55
CA CYS A 289 18.72 -33.26 -5.97
C CYS A 289 20.05 -33.87 -6.42
N ASN A 290 20.00 -34.82 -7.37
CA ASN A 290 21.17 -35.34 -8.09
C ASN A 290 21.76 -34.27 -9.03
N ILE A 291 22.20 -33.16 -8.46
CA ILE A 291 22.99 -32.13 -9.13
C ILE A 291 24.42 -32.33 -8.66
N GLN A 292 25.25 -32.98 -9.48
CA GLN A 292 26.69 -32.93 -9.26
C GLN A 292 27.21 -31.54 -9.68
N LEU A 293 27.53 -30.71 -8.69
CA LEU A 293 28.25 -29.46 -8.89
C LEU A 293 29.74 -29.78 -9.10
N ASN A 294 30.18 -29.81 -10.37
CA ASN A 294 31.61 -29.81 -10.67
C ASN A 294 32.10 -28.35 -10.73
N VAL A 295 32.73 -27.89 -9.65
CA VAL A 295 33.45 -26.61 -9.60
C VAL A 295 34.74 -26.77 -10.40
N SER A 296 34.68 -26.59 -11.72
CA SER A 296 35.89 -26.62 -12.54
C SER A 296 36.67 -25.33 -12.38
N LYS A 297 37.82 -25.42 -11.70
CA LYS A 297 39.00 -24.53 -11.71
C LYS A 297 38.72 -23.01 -11.77
N ALA A 298 39.01 -22.33 -10.67
CA ALA A 298 38.99 -20.87 -10.54
C ALA A 298 39.66 -20.18 -11.74
N LEU A 299 38.90 -19.38 -12.48
CA LEU A 299 39.41 -18.58 -13.60
C LEU A 299 40.02 -17.26 -13.12
N LYS A 300 39.71 -16.79 -11.90
CA LYS A 300 40.34 -15.71 -11.09
C LYS A 300 39.64 -15.57 -9.72
N PRO A 301 40.22 -14.87 -8.72
CA PRO A 301 39.55 -14.61 -7.44
C PRO A 301 38.24 -13.84 -7.66
N GLY A 302 37.12 -14.43 -7.24
CA GLY A 302 35.79 -13.82 -7.38
C GLY A 302 34.97 -14.25 -8.60
N LEU A 303 35.47 -15.15 -9.46
CA LEU A 303 34.72 -15.68 -10.60
C LEU A 303 34.70 -17.21 -10.60
N TYR A 304 33.55 -17.81 -10.33
CA TYR A 304 33.31 -19.25 -10.49
C TYR A 304 32.30 -19.48 -11.62
N GLN A 305 32.65 -20.34 -12.57
CA GLN A 305 31.73 -20.78 -13.61
C GLN A 305 30.98 -22.02 -13.10
N VAL A 306 29.68 -21.89 -12.84
CA VAL A 306 28.84 -23.03 -12.42
C VAL A 306 28.25 -23.66 -13.69
N ARG A 307 28.65 -24.89 -14.00
CA ARG A 307 28.07 -25.68 -15.08
C ARG A 307 27.14 -26.74 -14.48
N VAL A 308 25.84 -26.59 -14.73
CA VAL A 308 24.83 -27.58 -14.33
C VAL A 308 24.69 -28.60 -15.46
N ASN A 309 25.16 -29.84 -15.24
CA ASN A 309 24.91 -30.94 -16.18
C ASN A 309 23.74 -31.79 -15.65
N PRO A 310 22.60 -31.86 -16.34
CA PRO A 310 21.57 -32.84 -15.99
C PRO A 310 22.08 -34.25 -16.30
N THR A 311 22.11 -35.13 -15.30
CA THR A 311 22.33 -36.56 -15.54
C THR A 311 20.99 -37.23 -15.87
N ARG A 312 21.01 -38.10 -16.89
CA ARG A 312 19.90 -38.89 -17.42
C ARG A 312 19.15 -39.63 -16.29
N ASP A 313 17.88 -39.30 -16.07
CA ASP A 313 16.71 -40.09 -16.50
C ASP A 313 15.42 -39.33 -16.08
N MET A 314 14.82 -38.59 -17.02
CA MET A 314 13.69 -37.66 -16.80
C MET A 314 12.30 -38.31 -17.01
N ALA A 315 12.20 -39.64 -16.89
CA ALA A 315 10.98 -40.36 -17.24
C ALA A 315 10.00 -40.60 -16.08
N SER A 316 10.30 -40.23 -14.83
CA SER A 316 9.45 -40.61 -13.68
C SER A 316 9.28 -39.58 -12.56
N PHE A 317 9.70 -38.32 -12.74
CA PHE A 317 9.51 -37.29 -11.71
C PHE A 317 8.83 -36.04 -12.29
N GLN A 318 7.58 -35.81 -11.91
CA GLN A 318 6.89 -34.53 -12.10
C GLN A 318 6.44 -33.96 -10.75
N PRO A 319 7.21 -33.06 -10.12
CA PRO A 319 6.66 -32.08 -9.18
C PRO A 319 6.24 -30.85 -9.98
N THR A 320 4.96 -30.48 -9.90
CA THR A 320 4.45 -29.27 -10.55
C THR A 320 4.95 -28.03 -9.82
N GLU A 321 5.54 -27.09 -10.57
CA GLU A 321 6.00 -25.74 -10.17
C GLU A 321 4.95 -24.93 -9.36
N ASN A 322 3.67 -25.32 -9.38
CA ASN A 322 2.55 -24.64 -8.75
C ASN A 322 2.38 -24.91 -7.24
N ALA A 323 2.84 -26.06 -6.72
CA ALA A 323 2.59 -26.45 -5.33
C ALA A 323 3.34 -25.58 -4.30
N GLU A 324 4.41 -24.89 -4.71
CA GLU A 324 5.17 -23.97 -3.84
C GLU A 324 4.59 -22.54 -3.84
N ARG A 325 3.80 -22.17 -4.86
CA ARG A 325 3.35 -20.79 -5.07
C ARG A 325 2.01 -20.48 -4.40
N PHE A 326 1.10 -21.45 -4.42
CA PHE A 326 -0.23 -21.42 -3.81
C PHE A 326 -0.51 -22.78 -3.17
N SER A 327 -1.48 -22.84 -2.26
CA SER A 327 -1.85 -24.10 -1.59
C SER A 327 -2.61 -25.07 -2.50
N GLY A 328 -2.90 -24.67 -3.74
CA GLY A 328 -3.61 -25.45 -4.75
C GLY A 328 -4.26 -24.55 -5.80
N GLY A 329 -4.90 -25.17 -6.79
CA GLY A 329 -5.62 -24.51 -7.87
C GLY A 329 -4.74 -24.03 -9.03
N GLU A 330 -5.39 -23.63 -10.11
CA GLU A 330 -4.79 -23.25 -11.39
C GLU A 330 -5.14 -21.81 -11.81
N GLY A 331 -5.84 -21.09 -10.94
CA GLY A 331 -6.31 -19.74 -11.20
C GLY A 331 -7.48 -19.67 -12.17
N THR A 332 -8.20 -20.78 -12.37
CA THR A 332 -9.43 -20.87 -13.16
C THR A 332 -10.66 -20.72 -12.26
N ILE A 333 -11.84 -20.54 -12.86
CA ILE A 333 -13.09 -20.41 -12.10
C ILE A 333 -13.42 -21.65 -11.28
N GLU A 334 -13.20 -22.85 -11.83
CA GLU A 334 -13.44 -24.13 -11.15
C GLU A 334 -12.35 -24.47 -10.14
N HIS A 335 -11.11 -24.05 -10.42
CA HIS A 335 -9.94 -24.32 -9.60
C HIS A 335 -9.17 -23.02 -9.31
N PRO A 336 -9.70 -22.14 -8.44
CA PRO A 336 -9.04 -20.89 -8.09
C PRO A 336 -7.75 -21.15 -7.32
N TYR A 337 -6.76 -20.27 -7.46
CA TYR A 337 -5.55 -20.34 -6.65
C TYR A 337 -5.90 -20.18 -5.16
N LEU A 338 -5.48 -21.14 -4.34
CA LEU A 338 -5.78 -21.18 -2.92
C LEU A 338 -4.69 -20.48 -2.10
N ILE A 339 -5.09 -19.50 -1.29
CA ILE A 339 -4.20 -18.69 -0.47
C ILE A 339 -4.46 -19.01 1.00
N SER A 340 -3.43 -19.44 1.73
CA SER A 340 -3.50 -19.81 3.15
C SER A 340 -2.54 -19.00 4.04
N ASN A 341 -1.70 -18.16 3.46
CA ASN A 341 -0.73 -17.34 4.19
C ASN A 341 -0.28 -16.11 3.40
N ALA A 342 0.42 -15.21 4.10
CA ALA A 342 0.89 -13.95 3.56
C ALA A 342 1.87 -14.08 2.40
N ARG A 343 2.74 -15.12 2.41
CA ARG A 343 3.69 -15.36 1.30
C ARG A 343 2.97 -15.68 0.01
N GLN A 344 1.95 -16.55 0.08
CA GLN A 344 1.11 -16.89 -1.08
C GLN A 344 0.29 -15.68 -1.55
N MET A 345 -0.17 -14.83 -0.63
CA MET A 345 -0.83 -13.56 -0.96
C MET A 345 0.09 -12.65 -1.77
N CYS A 346 1.37 -12.52 -1.39
CA CYS A 346 2.35 -11.74 -2.15
C CYS A 346 2.64 -12.30 -3.55
N ASN A 347 2.39 -13.60 -3.79
CA ASN A 347 2.56 -14.23 -5.10
C ASN A 347 1.43 -13.92 -6.09
N MET A 348 0.35 -13.26 -5.67
CA MET A 348 -0.81 -12.96 -6.53
C MET A 348 -0.40 -12.17 -7.77
N LYS A 349 0.36 -11.08 -7.61
CA LYS A 349 0.68 -10.17 -8.72
C LYS A 349 1.37 -10.89 -9.87
N SER A 350 2.33 -11.76 -9.57
CA SER A 350 3.07 -12.50 -10.58
C SER A 350 2.22 -13.58 -11.27
N ALA A 351 1.06 -13.96 -10.71
CA ALA A 351 0.16 -14.98 -11.24
C ALA A 351 -0.95 -14.37 -12.13
N LEU A 352 -1.03 -13.05 -12.17
CA LEU A 352 -1.94 -12.32 -13.05
C LEU A 352 -1.36 -12.27 -14.46
N THR A 353 -2.24 -12.33 -15.45
CA THR A 353 -1.89 -12.17 -16.87
C THR A 353 -2.77 -11.08 -17.46
N PRO A 354 -2.20 -10.09 -18.18
CA PRO A 354 -2.97 -9.05 -18.86
C PRO A 354 -4.16 -9.61 -19.66
N TYR A 355 -5.33 -9.00 -19.50
CA TYR A 355 -6.57 -9.33 -20.22
C TYR A 355 -7.13 -10.74 -19.94
N LYS A 356 -6.58 -11.47 -18.97
CA LYS A 356 -7.09 -12.78 -18.53
C LYS A 356 -7.58 -12.65 -17.09
N MET A 357 -8.81 -13.09 -16.85
CA MET A 357 -9.35 -13.17 -15.48
C MET A 357 -8.64 -14.32 -14.74
N THR A 358 -7.99 -14.00 -13.63
CA THR A 358 -7.40 -14.99 -12.71
C THR A 358 -8.19 -15.04 -11.41
N TYR A 359 -8.48 -16.25 -10.93
CA TYR A 359 -9.32 -16.49 -9.76
C TYR A 359 -8.50 -16.91 -8.54
N PHE A 360 -8.75 -16.27 -7.39
CA PHE A 360 -8.12 -16.55 -6.11
C PHE A 360 -9.18 -16.79 -5.05
N ALA A 361 -8.88 -17.70 -4.12
CA ALA A 361 -9.72 -17.96 -2.96
C ALA A 361 -8.89 -18.07 -1.68
N LEU A 362 -9.36 -17.43 -0.61
CA LEU A 362 -8.74 -17.59 0.71
C LEU A 362 -9.19 -18.91 1.34
N THR A 363 -8.28 -19.52 2.10
CA THR A 363 -8.52 -20.75 2.88
C THR A 363 -8.23 -20.54 4.37
N SER A 364 -7.72 -19.37 4.73
CA SER A 364 -7.43 -18.94 6.09
C SER A 364 -7.45 -17.40 6.16
N ASP A 365 -7.49 -16.87 7.38
CA ASP A 365 -7.22 -15.46 7.61
C ASP A 365 -5.74 -15.16 7.29
N ILE A 366 -5.48 -14.00 6.68
CA ILE A 366 -4.15 -13.59 6.22
C ILE A 366 -3.70 -12.37 7.03
N ASP A 367 -2.49 -12.42 7.60
CA ASP A 367 -1.89 -11.28 8.30
C ASP A 367 -0.72 -10.71 7.47
N LEU A 368 -0.82 -9.44 7.10
CA LEU A 368 0.19 -8.71 6.33
C LEU A 368 1.08 -7.82 7.22
N GLN A 369 1.12 -8.05 8.53
CA GLN A 369 1.97 -7.28 9.43
C GLN A 369 3.44 -7.32 8.98
N GLY A 370 4.06 -6.15 8.89
CA GLY A 370 5.45 -6.00 8.45
C GLY A 370 5.66 -6.14 6.93
N ILE A 371 4.60 -6.39 6.16
CA ILE A 371 4.64 -6.44 4.70
C ILE A 371 4.20 -5.09 4.15
N GLU A 372 5.10 -4.42 3.43
CA GLU A 372 4.72 -3.27 2.63
C GLU A 372 3.99 -3.74 1.37
N TRP A 373 2.69 -3.42 1.28
CA TRP A 373 1.86 -3.89 0.18
C TRP A 373 2.00 -3.01 -1.05
N ILE A 374 2.27 -3.65 -2.19
CA ILE A 374 2.22 -3.03 -3.50
C ILE A 374 0.87 -3.40 -4.14
N PRO A 375 0.06 -2.41 -4.58
CA PRO A 375 -1.20 -2.69 -5.24
C PRO A 375 -1.05 -3.65 -6.44
N LEU A 376 -1.96 -4.61 -6.56
CA LEU A 376 -1.85 -5.69 -7.56
C LEU A 376 -1.86 -5.18 -9.00
N ASN A 377 -2.74 -4.23 -9.30
CA ASN A 377 -2.97 -3.67 -10.62
C ASN A 377 -2.70 -2.16 -10.57
N ASP A 378 -1.42 -1.80 -10.73
CA ASP A 378 -0.96 -0.42 -10.76
C ASP A 378 -0.84 0.10 -12.21
N LYS A 379 -0.27 1.30 -12.37
CA LYS A 379 -0.15 1.96 -13.68
C LYS A 379 0.79 1.24 -14.65
N ALA A 380 1.75 0.43 -14.16
CA ALA A 380 2.75 -0.20 -15.03
C ALA A 380 2.13 -1.15 -16.06
N ASP A 381 0.99 -1.77 -15.72
CA ASP A 381 0.34 -2.80 -16.52
C ASP A 381 -0.89 -2.27 -17.30
N GLU A 382 -1.00 -0.95 -17.46
CA GLU A 382 -2.15 -0.28 -18.10
C GLU A 382 -3.52 -0.66 -17.50
N TYR A 383 -3.52 -1.12 -16.24
CA TYR A 383 -4.71 -1.60 -15.52
C TYR A 383 -5.35 -2.88 -16.09
N SER A 384 -4.59 -3.64 -16.89
CA SER A 384 -5.06 -4.82 -17.62
C SER A 384 -5.09 -6.12 -16.81
N LEU A 385 -4.64 -6.11 -15.55
CA LEU A 385 -4.62 -7.30 -14.71
C LEU A 385 -6.00 -7.53 -14.08
N TRP A 386 -6.76 -8.48 -14.65
CA TRP A 386 -8.12 -8.78 -14.22
C TRP A 386 -8.13 -9.88 -13.17
N VAL A 387 -8.85 -9.64 -12.07
CA VAL A 387 -8.74 -10.48 -10.87
C VAL A 387 -10.07 -10.72 -10.20
N THR A 388 -10.29 -11.96 -9.77
CA THR A 388 -11.34 -12.34 -8.83
C THR A 388 -10.70 -12.78 -7.52
N LEU A 389 -11.11 -12.17 -6.40
CA LEU A 389 -10.77 -12.61 -5.05
C LEU A 389 -12.04 -13.00 -4.30
N ASP A 390 -12.12 -14.26 -3.88
CA ASP A 390 -13.13 -14.76 -2.96
C ASP A 390 -12.52 -15.00 -1.58
N GLY A 391 -12.89 -14.18 -0.60
CA GLY A 391 -12.43 -14.34 0.77
C GLY A 391 -13.01 -15.54 1.49
N ARG A 392 -14.11 -16.13 1.02
CA ARG A 392 -14.83 -17.22 1.70
C ARG A 392 -15.10 -16.96 3.19
N GLY A 393 -15.28 -15.69 3.56
CA GLY A 393 -15.51 -15.24 4.94
C GLY A 393 -14.25 -14.98 5.77
N HIS A 394 -13.06 -15.19 5.19
CA HIS A 394 -11.78 -14.87 5.83
C HIS A 394 -11.48 -13.37 5.78
N VAL A 395 -10.47 -12.97 6.57
CA VAL A 395 -10.02 -11.57 6.61
C VAL A 395 -8.55 -11.42 6.24
N ILE A 396 -8.21 -10.25 5.72
CA ILE A 396 -6.85 -9.78 5.46
C ILE A 396 -6.56 -8.67 6.47
N ARG A 397 -5.53 -8.85 7.31
CA ARG A 397 -5.19 -7.94 8.40
C ARG A 397 -3.95 -7.12 8.09
N ASN A 398 -3.88 -5.94 8.72
CA ASN A 398 -2.66 -5.12 8.81
C ASN A 398 -2.11 -4.67 7.45
N LEU A 399 -2.98 -4.59 6.43
CA LEU A 399 -2.64 -4.10 5.10
C LEU A 399 -2.11 -2.67 5.18
N THR A 400 -0.85 -2.47 4.81
CA THR A 400 -0.18 -1.17 4.90
C THR A 400 0.39 -0.74 3.56
N THR A 401 0.15 0.52 3.17
CA THR A 401 0.79 1.16 2.01
C THR A 401 1.58 2.39 2.49
N THR A 402 2.91 2.35 2.40
CA THR A 402 3.79 3.43 2.90
C THR A 402 4.58 4.14 1.81
N ARG A 403 4.83 3.49 0.67
CA ARG A 403 5.39 4.11 -0.53
C ARG A 403 4.41 5.03 -1.26
N SER A 404 4.99 5.94 -2.05
CA SER A 404 4.28 6.78 -3.01
C SER A 404 3.52 5.92 -4.02
N CYS A 405 2.24 5.69 -3.79
CA CYS A 405 1.36 4.94 -4.68
C CYS A 405 0.36 5.88 -5.37
N TYR A 406 0.02 5.57 -6.62
CA TYR A 406 -0.98 6.35 -7.36
C TYR A 406 -2.41 5.98 -6.94
N PHE A 407 -2.64 4.69 -6.67
CA PHE A 407 -3.90 4.13 -6.19
C PHE A 407 -3.68 3.28 -4.92
N GLY A 408 -3.52 3.94 -3.77
CA GLY A 408 -3.26 3.24 -2.50
C GLY A 408 -4.44 2.37 -2.08
N SER A 409 -4.26 1.06 -2.15
CA SER A 409 -5.28 0.04 -1.87
C SER A 409 -4.71 -1.37 -2.02
N PHE A 410 -5.52 -2.40 -1.75
CA PHE A 410 -5.14 -3.77 -2.06
C PHE A 410 -4.96 -4.01 -3.57
N PHE A 411 -5.95 -3.65 -4.40
CA PHE A 411 -5.91 -3.92 -5.83
C PHE A 411 -5.25 -2.83 -6.67
N GLY A 412 -5.19 -1.59 -6.20
CA GLY A 412 -4.88 -0.44 -7.05
C GLY A 412 -6.11 -0.08 -7.86
N VAL A 413 -6.17 -0.62 -9.09
CA VAL A 413 -7.36 -0.61 -9.93
C VAL A 413 -7.98 -2.00 -9.95
N LEU A 414 -9.15 -2.17 -9.33
CA LEU A 414 -9.87 -3.44 -9.41
C LEU A 414 -10.64 -3.51 -10.73
N CYS A 415 -10.18 -4.36 -11.64
CA CYS A 415 -10.89 -4.79 -12.84
C CYS A 415 -11.33 -6.25 -12.64
N GLY A 416 -12.51 -6.47 -12.08
CA GLY A 416 -13.00 -7.81 -11.74
C GLY A 416 -13.84 -7.82 -10.48
N VAL A 417 -13.65 -8.83 -9.62
CA VAL A 417 -14.55 -9.11 -8.49
C VAL A 417 -13.76 -9.25 -7.19
N CYS A 418 -14.23 -8.61 -6.12
CA CYS A 418 -13.74 -8.85 -4.76
C CYS A 418 -14.93 -9.12 -3.85
N ARG A 419 -14.95 -10.27 -3.17
CA ARG A 419 -16.10 -10.63 -2.35
C ARG A 419 -15.77 -11.46 -1.13
N ASN A 420 -16.70 -11.48 -0.18
CA ASN A 420 -16.66 -12.31 1.03
C ASN A 420 -15.38 -12.13 1.85
N VAL A 421 -14.80 -10.92 1.87
CA VAL A 421 -13.51 -10.65 2.53
C VAL A 421 -13.58 -9.40 3.40
N GLY A 422 -13.04 -9.53 4.62
CA GLY A 422 -12.83 -8.39 5.51
C GLY A 422 -11.41 -7.86 5.44
N PHE A 423 -11.23 -6.55 5.40
CA PHE A 423 -9.93 -5.89 5.52
C PHE A 423 -9.81 -5.24 6.91
N GLU A 424 -9.12 -5.91 7.84
CA GLU A 424 -9.04 -5.46 9.23
C GLU A 424 -7.75 -4.68 9.48
N ASN A 425 -7.87 -3.55 10.19
CA ASN A 425 -6.75 -2.70 10.57
C ASN A 425 -5.89 -2.26 9.37
N VAL A 426 -6.53 -1.77 8.31
CA VAL A 426 -5.81 -1.20 7.17
C VAL A 426 -5.15 0.13 7.57
N ASN A 427 -3.95 0.38 7.06
CA ASN A 427 -3.27 1.66 7.19
C ASN A 427 -2.76 2.10 5.81
N ILE A 428 -3.63 2.79 5.09
CA ILE A 428 -3.38 3.16 3.70
C ILE A 428 -3.11 4.65 3.62
N TYR A 429 -1.94 5.01 3.09
CA TYR A 429 -1.57 6.37 2.74
C TYR A 429 -1.22 6.44 1.25
N CYS A 430 -1.81 7.42 0.55
CA CYS A 430 -1.64 7.63 -0.89
C CYS A 430 -1.43 9.11 -1.18
N ASN A 431 -0.28 9.45 -1.75
CA ASN A 431 0.08 10.81 -2.18
C ASN A 431 -0.18 11.06 -3.69
N GLY A 432 -0.51 10.03 -4.46
CA GLY A 432 -0.68 10.15 -5.92
C GLY A 432 -2.07 10.62 -6.31
N TYR A 433 -3.11 9.79 -6.13
CA TYR A 433 -4.45 10.13 -6.61
C TYR A 433 -5.61 9.63 -5.75
N GLY A 434 -5.97 8.36 -5.86
CA GLY A 434 -7.14 7.76 -5.21
C GLY A 434 -6.74 6.73 -4.17
N ALA A 435 -7.51 6.57 -3.09
CA ALA A 435 -7.25 5.55 -2.08
C ALA A 435 -8.53 4.90 -1.55
N GLY A 436 -8.44 3.61 -1.26
CA GLY A 436 -9.50 2.81 -0.63
C GLY A 436 -8.93 1.53 -0.06
N ALA A 437 -9.58 0.89 0.92
CA ALA A 437 -9.10 -0.40 1.43
C ALA A 437 -8.98 -1.45 0.34
N ILE A 438 -10.00 -1.55 -0.51
CA ILE A 438 -10.10 -2.56 -1.56
C ILE A 438 -9.46 -2.03 -2.84
N ALA A 439 -9.91 -0.86 -3.30
CA ALA A 439 -9.42 -0.30 -4.56
C ALA A 439 -9.30 1.23 -4.48
N GLY A 440 -8.21 1.77 -5.01
CA GLY A 440 -8.12 3.19 -5.31
C GLY A 440 -9.07 3.56 -6.45
N TYR A 441 -9.21 2.67 -7.44
CA TYR A 441 -10.18 2.76 -8.52
C TYR A 441 -10.95 1.45 -8.68
N LEU A 442 -12.28 1.49 -8.65
CA LEU A 442 -13.12 0.36 -9.02
C LEU A 442 -13.53 0.51 -10.49
N GLY A 443 -13.01 -0.39 -11.31
CA GLY A 443 -13.12 -0.32 -12.76
C GLY A 443 -12.32 0.84 -13.39
N HIS A 444 -12.11 0.75 -14.70
CA HIS A 444 -11.41 1.77 -15.47
C HIS A 444 -12.12 2.01 -16.80
N SER A 445 -12.16 3.26 -17.27
CA SER A 445 -12.90 3.66 -18.48
C SER A 445 -12.34 3.08 -19.78
N ALA A 446 -11.14 2.49 -19.74
CA ALA A 446 -10.59 1.72 -20.86
C ALA A 446 -11.33 0.39 -21.10
N TYR A 447 -12.11 -0.06 -20.11
CA TYR A 447 -12.79 -1.34 -20.12
C TYR A 447 -14.29 -1.13 -19.93
N THR A 448 -15.08 -1.89 -20.69
CA THR A 448 -16.55 -1.84 -20.65
C THR A 448 -17.12 -2.75 -19.57
N GLN A 449 -16.33 -3.72 -19.10
CA GLN A 449 -16.74 -4.70 -18.11
C GLN A 449 -17.02 -4.04 -16.76
N ALA A 450 -18.06 -4.52 -16.09
CA ALA A 450 -18.37 -4.07 -14.75
C ALA A 450 -17.39 -4.65 -13.72
N SER A 451 -17.05 -3.86 -12.69
CA SER A 451 -16.30 -4.36 -11.53
C SER A 451 -17.21 -4.44 -10.31
N VAL A 452 -17.05 -5.50 -9.51
CA VAL A 452 -17.97 -5.87 -8.44
C VAL A 452 -17.22 -5.97 -7.12
N VAL A 453 -17.80 -5.37 -6.09
CA VAL A 453 -17.39 -5.59 -4.71
C VAL A 453 -18.61 -5.94 -3.88
N GLU A 454 -18.59 -7.08 -3.22
CA GLU A 454 -19.77 -7.67 -2.58
C GLU A 454 -19.42 -8.33 -1.25
N ASP A 455 -20.27 -8.20 -0.23
CA ASP A 455 -20.07 -8.84 1.08
C ASP A 455 -18.67 -8.58 1.68
N CYS A 456 -18.17 -7.35 1.45
CA CYS A 456 -16.84 -6.92 1.84
C CYS A 456 -16.90 -5.83 2.90
N TYR A 457 -15.84 -5.74 3.71
CA TYR A 457 -15.71 -4.64 4.65
C TYR A 457 -14.29 -4.18 4.91
N ALA A 458 -14.16 -3.02 5.53
CA ALA A 458 -12.87 -2.56 6.04
C ALA A 458 -12.96 -1.83 7.39
N THR A 459 -11.88 -1.93 8.17
CA THR A 459 -11.61 -1.13 9.37
C THR A 459 -10.19 -0.57 9.33
N GLY A 460 -9.94 0.54 10.00
CA GLY A 460 -8.60 1.16 10.08
C GLY A 460 -8.59 2.59 9.58
N ARG A 461 -7.58 2.96 8.79
CA ARG A 461 -7.38 4.31 8.26
C ARG A 461 -7.06 4.29 6.77
N VAL A 462 -7.70 5.20 6.02
CA VAL A 462 -7.38 5.47 4.61
C VAL A 462 -7.19 6.96 4.42
N CYS A 463 -6.03 7.35 3.90
CA CYS A 463 -5.71 8.71 3.50
C CYS A 463 -5.38 8.77 2.01
N GLY A 464 -6.16 9.55 1.24
CA GLY A 464 -5.96 9.75 -0.19
C GLY A 464 -5.58 11.19 -0.55
N GLN A 465 -4.85 11.36 -1.64
CA GLN A 465 -4.48 12.69 -2.15
C GLN A 465 -5.71 13.46 -2.64
N SER A 466 -6.38 12.94 -3.67
CA SER A 466 -7.56 13.58 -4.30
C SER A 466 -8.86 12.90 -3.88
N TYR A 467 -8.89 11.57 -3.91
CA TYR A 467 -10.09 10.80 -3.57
C TYR A 467 -9.76 9.77 -2.50
N ALA A 468 -10.55 9.72 -1.45
CA ALA A 468 -10.44 8.72 -0.40
C ALA A 468 -11.82 8.13 -0.12
N GLY A 469 -11.93 6.80 -0.20
CA GLY A 469 -13.09 6.07 0.29
C GLY A 469 -12.67 5.07 1.35
N GLY A 470 -13.56 4.71 2.26
CA GLY A 470 -13.27 3.62 3.19
C GLY A 470 -12.99 2.30 2.47
N LEU A 471 -13.74 2.02 1.40
CA LEU A 471 -13.51 0.86 0.54
C LEU A 471 -12.90 1.24 -0.80
N ILE A 472 -13.47 2.27 -1.45
CA ILE A 472 -13.20 2.60 -2.85
C ILE A 472 -12.84 4.08 -3.02
N GLY A 473 -11.67 4.39 -3.57
CA GLY A 473 -11.28 5.78 -3.85
C GLY A 473 -12.19 6.43 -4.91
N ASN A 474 -12.28 5.81 -6.09
CA ASN A 474 -13.09 6.31 -7.19
C ASN A 474 -13.76 5.20 -8.00
N ILE A 475 -15.02 5.38 -8.40
CA ILE A 475 -15.68 4.55 -9.43
C ILE A 475 -15.27 5.03 -10.82
N GLY A 476 -14.51 4.20 -11.55
CA GLY A 476 -13.91 4.54 -12.85
C GLY A 476 -14.71 4.04 -14.06
N SER A 477 -15.43 2.93 -13.94
CA SER A 477 -16.35 2.39 -14.96
C SER A 477 -17.61 1.83 -14.29
N LYS A 478 -18.50 1.21 -15.09
CA LYS A 478 -19.72 0.57 -14.57
C LYS A 478 -19.36 -0.36 -13.41
N SER A 479 -20.01 -0.21 -12.25
CA SER A 479 -19.60 -0.95 -11.05
C SER A 479 -20.77 -1.30 -10.13
N VAL A 480 -20.56 -2.31 -9.27
CA VAL A 480 -21.52 -2.72 -8.24
C VAL A 480 -20.83 -2.74 -6.89
N LEU A 481 -21.49 -2.17 -5.88
CA LEU A 481 -21.08 -2.26 -4.47
C LEU A 481 -22.26 -2.77 -3.62
N ASN A 482 -22.24 -4.04 -3.25
CA ASN A 482 -23.39 -4.70 -2.62
C ASN A 482 -23.05 -5.23 -1.22
N ARG A 483 -23.93 -5.01 -0.23
CA ARG A 483 -23.79 -5.50 1.16
C ARG A 483 -22.40 -5.23 1.77
N CYS A 484 -21.86 -4.04 1.49
CA CYS A 484 -20.52 -3.65 1.94
C CYS A 484 -20.56 -2.62 3.06
N TYR A 485 -19.55 -2.62 3.94
CA TYR A 485 -19.45 -1.60 4.98
C TYR A 485 -18.04 -1.12 5.31
N SER A 486 -17.96 0.03 5.97
CA SER A 486 -16.68 0.63 6.37
C SER A 486 -16.76 1.27 7.75
N ASP A 487 -15.89 0.83 8.67
CA ASP A 487 -15.52 1.55 9.90
C ASP A 487 -14.10 2.15 9.79
N VAL A 488 -13.75 2.63 8.60
CA VAL A 488 -12.46 3.25 8.32
C VAL A 488 -12.52 4.74 8.64
N ASP A 489 -11.50 5.26 9.33
CA ASP A 489 -11.28 6.70 9.42
C ASP A 489 -10.68 7.19 8.09
N VAL A 490 -11.48 7.94 7.31
CA VAL A 490 -11.17 8.36 5.94
C VAL A 490 -10.77 9.84 5.92
N SER A 491 -9.64 10.14 5.30
CA SER A 491 -9.21 11.52 5.03
C SER A 491 -8.79 11.73 3.58
N SER A 492 -9.17 12.86 2.98
CA SER A 492 -8.62 13.31 1.70
C SER A 492 -7.87 14.63 1.86
N ILE A 493 -6.71 14.77 1.21
CA ILE A 493 -5.89 15.98 1.31
C ILE A 493 -6.50 17.14 0.51
N SER A 494 -6.91 16.90 -0.74
CA SER A 494 -7.23 17.99 -1.67
C SER A 494 -8.68 18.00 -2.20
N SER A 495 -9.46 16.93 -2.08
CA SER A 495 -10.82 16.91 -2.64
C SER A 495 -11.84 16.08 -1.85
N TYR A 496 -12.12 14.84 -2.27
CA TYR A 496 -13.32 14.10 -1.84
C TYR A 496 -12.96 12.97 -0.88
N ALA A 497 -13.59 12.96 0.29
CA ALA A 497 -13.49 11.89 1.29
C ALA A 497 -14.87 11.31 1.57
N GLY A 498 -15.11 10.04 1.21
CA GLY A 498 -16.37 9.35 1.45
C GLY A 498 -16.22 8.17 2.41
N GLY A 499 -17.21 7.91 3.26
CA GLY A 499 -17.15 6.78 4.20
C GLY A 499 -17.06 5.42 3.50
N LEU A 500 -17.65 5.28 2.31
CA LEU A 500 -17.46 4.12 1.42
C LEU A 500 -16.71 4.48 0.14
N ILE A 501 -17.19 5.50 -0.59
CA ILE A 501 -16.68 5.88 -1.91
C ILE A 501 -16.25 7.35 -1.92
N GLY A 502 -15.02 7.65 -2.33
CA GLY A 502 -14.56 9.03 -2.49
C GLY A 502 -15.29 9.77 -3.62
N LYS A 503 -15.12 9.32 -4.86
CA LYS A 503 -15.68 9.96 -6.06
C LYS A 503 -16.33 8.96 -7.01
N VAL A 504 -17.37 9.37 -7.71
CA VAL A 504 -18.03 8.59 -8.75
C VAL A 504 -17.87 9.31 -10.09
N ARG A 505 -17.39 8.59 -11.13
CA ARG A 505 -17.28 9.11 -12.50
C ARG A 505 -18.10 8.34 -13.52
N ALA A 506 -18.54 7.14 -13.18
CA ALA A 506 -19.28 6.24 -14.04
C ALA A 506 -20.52 5.67 -13.31
N PRO A 507 -21.49 5.10 -14.03
CA PRO A 507 -22.70 4.52 -13.45
C PRO A 507 -22.34 3.44 -12.43
N PHE A 508 -23.00 3.43 -11.28
CA PHE A 508 -22.86 2.34 -10.34
C PHE A 508 -24.18 1.99 -9.67
N VAL A 509 -24.25 0.75 -9.20
CA VAL A 509 -25.33 0.23 -8.38
C VAL A 509 -24.80 -0.01 -6.97
N MET A 510 -25.52 0.45 -5.97
CA MET A 510 -25.19 0.22 -4.56
C MET A 510 -26.41 -0.20 -3.77
N GLU A 511 -26.23 -1.25 -2.98
CA GLU A 511 -27.29 -1.90 -2.21
C GLU A 511 -26.78 -2.30 -0.83
N GLY A 512 -27.59 -2.09 0.22
CA GLY A 512 -27.36 -2.69 1.53
C GLY A 512 -26.05 -2.25 2.21
N CYS A 513 -25.59 -1.04 1.92
CA CYS A 513 -24.26 -0.56 2.31
C CYS A 513 -24.31 0.48 3.45
N TYR A 514 -23.29 0.52 4.32
CA TYR A 514 -23.23 1.52 5.38
C TYR A 514 -21.80 1.94 5.76
N SER A 515 -21.68 3.08 6.44
CA SER A 515 -20.39 3.56 6.97
C SER A 515 -20.52 4.11 8.38
N THR A 516 -19.50 3.89 9.21
CA THR A 516 -19.45 4.33 10.62
C THR A 516 -18.22 5.16 10.97
N GLY A 517 -17.15 5.09 10.17
CA GLY A 517 -15.89 5.77 10.46
C GLY A 517 -15.95 7.29 10.35
N ASN A 518 -14.92 7.99 10.84
CA ASN A 518 -14.81 9.44 10.68
C ASN A 518 -14.44 9.78 9.23
N VAL A 519 -15.02 10.85 8.68
CA VAL A 519 -14.76 11.28 7.30
C VAL A 519 -14.36 12.75 7.27
N THR A 520 -13.18 13.06 6.74
CA THR A 520 -12.65 14.42 6.67
C THR A 520 -12.10 14.73 5.27
N GLY A 521 -12.53 15.84 4.66
CA GLY A 521 -12.04 16.25 3.35
C GLY A 521 -12.45 17.68 2.99
N GLN A 522 -12.17 18.13 1.76
CA GLN A 522 -12.77 19.38 1.28
C GLN A 522 -14.27 19.17 1.03
N TYR A 523 -14.59 18.06 0.36
CA TYR A 523 -15.94 17.54 0.21
C TYR A 523 -16.01 16.22 0.97
N ALA A 524 -16.88 16.14 1.97
CA ALA A 524 -17.01 14.95 2.80
C ALA A 524 -18.39 14.30 2.60
N GLY A 525 -18.45 12.98 2.48
CA GLY A 525 -19.69 12.23 2.33
C GLY A 525 -19.75 11.06 3.31
N GLY A 526 -20.87 10.87 4.00
CA GLY A 526 -21.01 9.70 4.88
C GLY A 526 -20.96 8.38 4.10
N ILE A 527 -21.52 8.33 2.89
CA ILE A 527 -21.41 7.18 1.98
C ILE A 527 -20.51 7.51 0.78
N VAL A 528 -20.92 8.48 -0.04
CA VAL A 528 -20.22 8.97 -1.23
C VAL A 528 -20.00 10.48 -1.13
N ALA A 529 -18.78 10.96 -1.43
CA ALA A 529 -18.47 12.39 -1.31
C ALA A 529 -18.63 13.19 -2.61
N GLY A 530 -18.41 12.57 -3.78
CA GLY A 530 -18.56 13.25 -5.06
C GLY A 530 -19.34 12.43 -6.08
N GLY A 531 -20.38 13.03 -6.66
CA GLY A 531 -21.22 12.44 -7.71
C GLY A 531 -20.59 12.60 -9.11
N GLN A 532 -21.25 12.05 -10.13
CA GLN A 532 -20.80 12.09 -11.52
C GLN A 532 -20.81 13.50 -12.16
N LYS A 533 -20.65 13.61 -13.49
CA LYS A 533 -20.85 14.88 -14.23
C LYS A 533 -22.24 14.88 -14.86
N LYS A 534 -22.86 16.05 -15.04
CA LYS A 534 -24.14 16.15 -15.77
C LYS A 534 -24.00 15.51 -17.16
N GLY A 535 -24.92 14.61 -17.53
CA GLY A 535 -24.93 13.91 -18.81
C GLY A 535 -24.31 12.50 -18.81
N THR A 536 -23.82 12.00 -17.68
CA THR A 536 -23.46 10.57 -17.51
C THR A 536 -24.69 9.73 -17.15
N PRO A 537 -24.72 8.42 -17.47
CA PRO A 537 -25.83 7.56 -17.08
C PRO A 537 -25.94 7.42 -15.55
N HIS A 538 -27.17 7.35 -15.06
CA HIS A 538 -27.51 7.53 -13.65
C HIS A 538 -27.06 6.38 -12.76
N SER A 539 -26.74 6.70 -11.51
CA SER A 539 -26.46 5.72 -10.47
C SER A 539 -27.76 5.29 -9.76
N ARG A 540 -27.78 4.04 -9.29
CA ARG A 540 -28.89 3.50 -8.50
C ARG A 540 -28.38 3.13 -7.12
N ILE A 541 -28.99 3.72 -6.10
CA ILE A 541 -28.57 3.53 -4.72
C ILE A 541 -29.79 3.21 -3.87
N HIS A 542 -29.72 2.10 -3.16
CA HIS A 542 -30.79 1.67 -2.28
C HIS A 542 -30.28 1.03 -1.00
N ASP A 543 -31.10 1.10 0.05
CA ASP A 543 -30.81 0.49 1.35
C ASP A 543 -29.45 0.88 1.93
N VAL A 544 -29.13 2.18 1.85
CA VAL A 544 -27.86 2.71 2.35
C VAL A 544 -28.02 3.49 3.64
N THR A 545 -27.07 3.32 4.56
CA THR A 545 -27.12 4.00 5.87
C THR A 545 -25.81 4.68 6.25
N ALA A 546 -25.81 6.01 6.38
CA ALA A 546 -24.67 6.80 6.83
C ALA A 546 -24.66 6.97 8.36
N ILE A 547 -23.86 6.19 9.08
CA ILE A 547 -23.79 6.19 10.55
C ILE A 547 -22.41 6.68 11.04
N ASN A 548 -21.81 7.56 10.27
CA ASN A 548 -20.47 8.05 10.53
C ASN A 548 -20.40 8.79 11.88
N ARG A 549 -19.33 8.51 12.65
CA ARG A 549 -19.04 9.22 13.89
C ARG A 549 -18.91 10.73 13.68
N SER A 550 -18.32 11.11 12.55
CA SER A 550 -18.29 12.50 12.08
C SER A 550 -18.13 12.54 10.55
N VAL A 551 -18.75 13.53 9.91
CA VAL A 551 -18.53 13.87 8.50
C VAL A 551 -18.21 15.36 8.41
N ASN A 552 -16.97 15.69 8.08
CA ASN A 552 -16.40 17.03 8.16
C ASN A 552 -15.78 17.47 6.83
N GLY A 553 -16.57 18.16 6.01
CA GLY A 553 -16.11 18.84 4.81
C GLY A 553 -15.75 20.30 5.09
N SER A 554 -14.59 20.76 4.62
CA SER A 554 -14.21 22.19 4.71
C SER A 554 -14.94 23.08 3.71
N ARG A 555 -15.49 22.51 2.63
CA ARG A 555 -16.36 23.18 1.66
C ARG A 555 -17.80 22.71 1.73
N GLN A 556 -18.02 21.39 1.68
CA GLN A 556 -19.35 20.80 1.71
C GLN A 556 -19.33 19.42 2.37
N SER A 557 -20.44 19.07 3.02
CA SER A 557 -20.66 17.76 3.60
C SER A 557 -21.99 17.17 3.14
N TYR A 558 -22.02 15.87 2.92
CA TYR A 558 -23.19 15.10 2.49
C TYR A 558 -23.41 13.93 3.44
N ALA A 559 -24.68 13.63 3.74
CA ALA A 559 -25.02 12.41 4.46
C ALA A 559 -24.70 11.18 3.60
N VAL A 560 -25.22 11.18 2.37
CA VAL A 560 -25.16 10.02 1.49
C VAL A 560 -24.40 10.35 0.22
N MET A 561 -24.88 11.28 -0.62
CA MET A 561 -24.13 11.78 -1.78
C MET A 561 -24.68 13.10 -2.32
N PRO A 562 -23.93 13.85 -3.13
CA PRO A 562 -24.50 14.88 -4.00
C PRO A 562 -25.26 14.21 -5.17
N ILE A 563 -26.56 14.46 -5.26
CA ILE A 563 -27.48 13.86 -6.26
C ILE A 563 -27.37 14.63 -7.58
N ILE A 564 -27.30 13.91 -8.70
CA ILE A 564 -27.44 14.49 -10.04
C ILE A 564 -28.84 14.16 -10.57
N ASP A 565 -29.37 15.02 -11.44
CA ASP A 565 -30.67 14.84 -12.08
C ASP A 565 -30.76 13.45 -12.73
N GLY A 566 -31.74 12.64 -12.30
CA GLY A 566 -31.98 11.26 -12.73
C GLY A 566 -31.33 10.15 -11.89
N ASP A 567 -30.44 10.45 -10.92
CA ASP A 567 -29.99 9.45 -9.94
C ASP A 567 -31.17 9.00 -9.05
N THR A 568 -31.24 7.69 -8.77
CA THR A 568 -32.30 7.14 -7.91
C THR A 568 -31.75 6.77 -6.54
N LEU A 569 -32.36 7.33 -5.50
CA LEU A 569 -32.08 7.02 -4.10
C LEU A 569 -33.36 6.54 -3.43
N SER A 570 -33.32 5.34 -2.86
CA SER A 570 -34.43 4.78 -2.10
C SER A 570 -33.95 4.18 -0.78
N HIS A 571 -34.81 4.16 0.24
CA HIS A 571 -34.51 3.54 1.54
C HIS A 571 -33.22 4.03 2.21
N VAL A 572 -32.96 5.33 2.14
CA VAL A 572 -31.76 5.98 2.69
C VAL A 572 -31.96 6.39 4.15
N ALA A 573 -30.95 6.16 4.99
CA ALA A 573 -30.92 6.62 6.38
C ALA A 573 -29.57 7.26 6.75
N HIS A 574 -29.57 8.18 7.72
CA HIS A 574 -28.33 8.80 8.20
C HIS A 574 -28.39 9.24 9.67
N SER A 575 -27.24 9.28 10.34
CA SER A 575 -27.10 9.73 11.73
C SER A 575 -27.10 11.26 11.87
N SER A 576 -27.31 11.74 13.09
CA SER A 576 -27.29 13.17 13.46
C SER A 576 -25.88 13.78 13.59
N ASN A 577 -24.81 13.02 13.34
CA ASN A 577 -23.43 13.46 13.51
C ASN A 577 -22.79 13.94 12.18
N ILE A 578 -23.60 14.49 11.29
CA ILE A 578 -23.15 15.11 10.05
C ILE A 578 -22.99 16.61 10.31
N TYR A 579 -21.85 17.17 9.89
CA TYR A 579 -21.53 18.57 10.11
C TYR A 579 -21.33 19.30 8.79
N LEU A 580 -22.00 20.43 8.60
CA LEU A 580 -21.77 21.35 7.48
C LEU A 580 -21.06 22.60 8.01
N ASN A 581 -19.85 22.89 7.53
CA ASN A 581 -19.04 24.04 7.97
C ASN A 581 -18.91 24.12 9.52
N GLY A 582 -18.69 22.97 10.17
CA GLY A 582 -18.57 22.90 11.64
C GLY A 582 -19.88 23.00 12.42
N LYS A 583 -21.03 23.13 11.75
CA LYS A 583 -22.36 23.11 12.40
C LYS A 583 -23.03 21.75 12.23
N ARG A 584 -23.47 21.16 13.35
CA ARG A 584 -24.19 19.88 13.37
C ARG A 584 -25.54 20.01 12.65
N MET A 585 -25.86 19.07 11.77
CA MET A 585 -27.17 18.99 11.13
C MET A 585 -28.16 18.27 12.05
N ASN A 586 -29.30 18.90 12.37
CA ASN A 586 -30.22 18.47 13.43
C ASN A 586 -31.27 17.41 13.01
N GLN A 587 -31.15 16.75 11.87
CA GLN A 587 -32.18 15.82 11.34
C GLN A 587 -31.60 14.44 10.99
N GLY A 588 -31.04 13.71 11.95
CA GLY A 588 -30.56 12.34 11.72
C GLY A 588 -30.89 11.40 12.88
N LEU A 589 -30.73 10.10 12.66
CA LEU A 589 -31.02 9.05 13.62
C LEU A 589 -30.24 9.26 14.93
N SER A 590 -30.91 9.03 16.06
CA SER A 590 -30.33 8.95 17.40
C SER A 590 -29.48 7.69 17.54
N GLU A 591 -28.60 7.65 18.56
CA GLU A 591 -27.73 6.49 18.81
C GLU A 591 -28.53 5.18 19.04
N LYS A 592 -29.73 5.28 19.63
CA LYS A 592 -30.64 4.16 19.81
C LYS A 592 -31.20 3.65 18.48
N GLU A 593 -31.70 4.56 17.64
CA GLU A 593 -32.21 4.23 16.31
C GLU A 593 -31.12 3.68 15.40
N VAL A 594 -29.89 4.19 15.53
CA VAL A 594 -28.69 3.66 14.88
C VAL A 594 -28.45 2.19 15.26
N LYS A 595 -28.51 1.86 16.56
CA LYS A 595 -28.33 0.48 17.04
C LYS A 595 -29.47 -0.44 16.58
N GLU A 596 -30.71 0.04 16.59
CA GLU A 596 -31.87 -0.71 16.08
C GLU A 596 -31.75 -0.97 14.57
N ARG A 597 -31.35 0.03 13.77
CA ARG A 597 -31.14 -0.09 12.32
C ARG A 597 -30.02 -1.08 11.98
N LEU A 598 -28.90 -1.03 12.72
CA LEU A 598 -27.81 -2.02 12.58
C LEU A 598 -28.29 -3.44 12.88
N ASN A 599 -29.19 -3.61 13.86
CA ASN A 599 -29.82 -4.90 14.14
C ASN A 599 -30.86 -5.30 13.09
N THR A 600 -31.51 -4.37 12.40
CA THR A 600 -32.44 -4.69 11.29
C THR A 600 -31.67 -5.11 10.03
N LEU A 601 -30.56 -4.44 9.73
CA LEU A 601 -29.64 -4.82 8.64
C LEU A 601 -29.11 -6.26 8.81
N ARG A 602 -28.96 -6.74 10.06
CA ARG A 602 -28.67 -8.14 10.37
C ARG A 602 -29.72 -9.10 9.77
N HIS A 603 -31.00 -8.76 9.82
CA HIS A 603 -32.07 -9.66 9.33
C HIS A 603 -32.16 -9.71 7.81
N THR A 604 -31.81 -8.63 7.10
CA THR A 604 -31.71 -8.63 5.63
C THR A 604 -30.51 -9.44 5.13
N TRP A 605 -29.40 -9.47 5.88
CA TRP A 605 -28.21 -10.26 5.55
C TRP A 605 -28.44 -11.79 5.62
N TYR A 606 -29.44 -12.25 6.37
CA TYR A 606 -29.81 -13.68 6.46
C TYR A 606 -31.11 -14.06 5.73
N GLY A 607 -31.88 -13.06 5.26
CA GLY A 607 -33.28 -13.24 4.88
C GLY A 607 -33.53 -13.64 3.43
N SER A 608 -32.64 -13.32 2.49
CA SER A 608 -32.84 -13.66 1.08
C SER A 608 -32.05 -14.92 0.72
N LYS A 609 -32.67 -16.09 0.95
CA LYS A 609 -32.50 -17.16 -0.03
C LYS A 609 -32.94 -16.56 -1.37
N VAL A 610 -32.00 -16.23 -2.24
CA VAL A 610 -32.31 -16.10 -3.65
C VAL A 610 -32.69 -17.52 -4.10
N THR A 611 -33.97 -17.85 -3.97
CA THR A 611 -34.56 -18.93 -4.74
C THR A 611 -34.44 -18.50 -6.18
N LEU A 612 -33.52 -19.11 -6.92
CA LEU A 612 -33.53 -19.04 -8.37
C LEU A 612 -34.96 -19.42 -8.83
N PRO A 613 -35.59 -18.65 -9.72
CA PRO A 613 -36.70 -19.19 -10.48
C PRO A 613 -36.20 -20.49 -11.11
N ALA A 614 -36.91 -21.58 -10.87
CA ALA A 614 -36.68 -22.80 -11.61
C ALA A 614 -37.24 -22.57 -13.02
N GLU A 615 -36.38 -22.07 -13.91
CA GLU A 615 -36.42 -22.23 -15.38
C GLU A 615 -35.24 -21.51 -16.05
#